data_AF-A0A7X6UCL9-F1
#
_entry.id   AF-A0A7X6UCL9-F1
#
_cell.length_a   1.000
_cell.length_b   1.000
_cell.length_c   1.000
_cell.angle_alpha   90.00
_cell.angle_beta   90.00
_cell.angle_gamma   90.00
#
_symmetry.space_group_name_H-M   'P 1'
#
loop_
_entity.id
_entity.type
_entity.pdbx_description
1 polymer ?
#
loop_
_entity_poly.entity_id
_entity_poly.type
_entity_poly.pdbx_seq_one_letter_code
_entity_poly.pdbx_strand_id
1 'polypeptide(L)'
;MAVSARRIFTRVLATILLVAVIAAAVVAFIFRQDLRDHIAASQFEPTDEVVALTERIDLAPRGHRVFWATRPTLDASQTFNEQCAQVDHIEEGHVLGCYVGGQIHLFYITDERLNGIIEVTAVHELLHAGFARLGDEQRATLVARLNELYAELSEADPVLEERMQVYQGLSKTAFANELHSVLGTEVRELPLWLEEHYATWLEDRTLIVDYFDDYRSVFDDLKRQADALQNELAALRADVEQRTAAYEADVERYNSEWADFLRRNEAFEFSGNPDEFYRLRDDFYDRRAVLGQEREQLNADIARYEELRTQLMALSELNHELTQQLDSELAPPAASLVEEVA
;
A
#
# COMPACT_ATOMS: atom_id res chain seq x y z
N MET A 1 33.00 56.15 -51.70
CA MET A 1 33.19 55.43 -50.41
C MET A 1 31.87 55.08 -49.69
N ALA A 2 30.83 55.93 -49.71
CA ALA A 2 29.56 55.67 -49.01
C ALA A 2 28.74 54.44 -49.47
N VAL A 3 28.80 54.06 -50.76
CA VAL A 3 28.06 52.89 -51.30
C VAL A 3 28.64 51.55 -50.83
N SER A 4 29.96 51.50 -50.60
CA SER A 4 30.65 50.31 -50.09
C SER A 4 30.29 50.05 -48.62
N ALA A 5 30.31 51.09 -47.80
CA ALA A 5 29.93 51.01 -46.38
C ALA A 5 28.49 50.52 -46.17
N ARG A 6 27.54 50.97 -47.00
CA ARG A 6 26.13 50.56 -46.91
C ARG A 6 25.90 49.09 -47.27
N ARG A 7 26.63 48.55 -48.25
CA ARG A 7 26.61 47.12 -48.64
C ARG A 7 27.29 46.22 -47.61
N ILE A 8 28.37 46.70 -46.98
CA ILE A 8 29.02 46.00 -45.88
C ILE A 8 28.09 45.95 -44.67
N PHE A 9 27.45 47.07 -44.31
CA PHE A 9 26.50 47.13 -43.19
C PHE A 9 25.29 46.22 -43.39
N THR A 10 24.69 46.16 -44.59
CA THR A 10 23.56 45.25 -44.87
C THR A 10 23.96 43.79 -44.83
N ARG A 11 25.16 43.43 -45.30
CA ARG A 11 25.67 42.06 -45.20
C ARG A 11 25.94 41.66 -43.76
N VAL A 12 26.56 42.54 -42.97
CA VAL A 12 26.79 42.31 -41.54
C VAL A 12 25.47 42.14 -40.79
N LEU A 13 24.48 43.01 -41.05
CA LEU A 13 23.15 42.90 -40.44
C LEU A 13 22.43 41.60 -40.84
N ALA A 14 22.47 41.21 -42.12
CA ALA A 14 21.88 39.97 -42.58
C ALA A 14 22.56 38.73 -41.97
N THR A 15 23.89 38.74 -41.84
CA THR A 15 24.63 37.67 -41.17
C THR A 15 24.30 37.59 -39.68
N ILE A 16 24.21 38.73 -38.98
CA ILE A 16 23.79 38.77 -37.57
C ILE A 16 22.38 38.20 -37.42
N LEU A 17 21.45 38.58 -38.30
CA LEU A 17 20.07 38.09 -38.24
C LEU A 17 19.99 36.57 -38.53
N LEU A 18 20.77 36.08 -39.49
CA LEU A 18 20.88 34.64 -39.76
C LEU A 18 21.45 33.88 -38.57
N VAL A 19 22.52 34.39 -37.94
CA VAL A 19 23.12 33.80 -36.74
C VAL A 19 22.12 33.81 -35.59
N ALA A 20 21.35 34.90 -35.41
CA ALA A 20 20.31 34.98 -34.38
C ALA A 20 19.18 33.96 -34.62
N VAL A 21 18.75 33.76 -35.86
CA VAL A 21 17.75 32.74 -36.22
C VAL A 21 18.27 31.33 -35.97
N ILE A 22 19.53 31.04 -36.34
CA ILE A 22 20.16 29.74 -36.09
C ILE A 22 20.29 29.50 -34.58
N ALA A 23 20.74 30.50 -33.83
CA ALA A 23 20.84 30.41 -32.37
C ALA A 23 19.46 30.19 -31.73
N ALA A 24 18.42 30.90 -32.16
CA ALA A 24 17.05 30.71 -31.69
C ALA A 24 16.52 29.31 -32.04
N ALA A 25 16.82 28.78 -33.24
CA ALA A 25 16.44 27.42 -33.64
C ALA A 25 17.15 26.34 -32.81
N VAL A 26 18.44 26.55 -32.49
CA VAL A 26 19.21 25.64 -31.62
C VAL A 26 18.66 25.66 -30.20
N VAL A 27 18.38 26.84 -29.64
CA VAL A 27 17.74 26.99 -28.31
C VAL A 27 16.37 26.32 -28.32
N ALA A 28 15.53 26.58 -29.31
CA ALA A 28 14.21 25.96 -29.42
C ALA A 28 14.28 24.43 -29.57
N PHE A 29 15.32 23.90 -30.23
CA PHE A 29 15.56 22.46 -30.33
C PHE A 29 16.02 21.85 -29.00
N ILE A 30 16.90 22.55 -28.27
CA ILE A 30 17.37 22.11 -26.95
C ILE A 30 16.22 22.11 -25.93
N PHE A 31 15.42 23.18 -25.89
CA PHE A 31 14.29 23.35 -24.96
C PHE A 31 12.94 22.90 -25.55
N ARG A 32 12.97 22.05 -26.59
CA ARG A 32 11.76 21.64 -27.31
C ARG A 32 10.72 20.97 -26.42
N GLN A 33 11.17 20.19 -25.43
CA GLN A 33 10.29 19.48 -24.51
C GLN A 33 9.63 20.44 -23.53
N ASP A 34 10.43 21.28 -22.87
CA ASP A 34 9.91 22.29 -21.94
C ASP A 34 8.93 23.27 -22.62
N LEU A 35 9.17 23.64 -23.89
CA LEU A 35 8.24 24.47 -24.67
C LEU A 35 6.93 23.73 -24.97
N ARG A 36 7.01 22.45 -25.36
CA ARG A 36 5.82 21.62 -25.59
C ARG A 36 5.00 21.47 -24.33
N ASP A 37 5.65 21.22 -23.19
CA ASP A 37 4.98 21.08 -21.91
C ASP A 37 4.34 22.41 -21.48
N HIS A 38 5.00 23.55 -21.69
CA HIS A 38 4.41 24.86 -21.39
C HIS A 38 3.14 25.12 -22.21
N ILE A 39 3.17 24.81 -23.52
CA ILE A 39 1.99 24.96 -24.39
C ILE A 39 0.89 23.99 -23.98
N ALA A 40 1.22 22.71 -23.78
CA ALA A 40 0.25 21.69 -23.42
C ALA A 40 -0.44 22.00 -22.07
N ALA A 41 0.34 22.37 -21.04
CA ALA A 41 -0.19 22.76 -19.75
C ALA A 41 -1.07 24.01 -19.83
N SER A 42 -0.70 25.00 -20.65
CA SER A 42 -1.51 26.22 -20.82
C SER A 42 -2.84 26.00 -21.55
N GLN A 43 -2.94 24.89 -22.29
CA GLN A 43 -4.13 24.51 -23.06
C GLN A 43 -4.97 23.45 -22.35
N PHE A 44 -4.52 22.94 -21.21
CA PHE A 44 -5.24 21.97 -20.43
C PHE A 44 -6.25 22.70 -19.54
N GLU A 45 -7.50 22.26 -19.59
CA GLU A 45 -8.57 22.70 -18.69
C GLU A 45 -8.80 21.56 -17.68
N PRO A 46 -8.21 21.64 -16.47
CA PRO A 46 -8.38 20.59 -15.45
C PRO A 46 -9.81 20.59 -14.90
N THR A 47 -10.29 19.42 -14.46
CA THR A 47 -11.50 19.32 -13.65
C THR A 47 -11.25 19.81 -12.23
N ASP A 48 -12.30 20.08 -11.47
CA ASP A 48 -12.18 20.53 -10.07
C ASP A 48 -11.44 19.49 -9.21
N GLU A 49 -11.64 18.20 -9.47
CA GLU A 49 -10.95 17.11 -8.78
C GLU A 49 -9.44 17.09 -9.08
N VAL A 50 -9.04 17.35 -10.33
CA VAL A 50 -7.62 17.45 -10.72
C VAL A 50 -6.97 18.69 -10.11
N VAL A 51 -7.70 19.80 -10.00
CA VAL A 51 -7.21 21.01 -9.31
C VAL A 51 -6.99 20.69 -7.83
N ALA A 52 -7.97 20.10 -7.14
CA ALA A 52 -7.85 19.72 -5.74
C ALA A 52 -6.70 18.73 -5.49
N LEU A 53 -6.53 17.72 -6.36
CA LEU A 53 -5.41 16.80 -6.31
C LEU A 53 -4.06 17.52 -6.45
N THR A 54 -3.96 18.45 -7.42
CA THR A 54 -2.73 19.22 -7.65
C THR A 54 -2.35 20.07 -6.43
N GLU A 55 -3.34 20.62 -5.71
CA GLU A 55 -3.12 21.36 -4.47
C GLU A 55 -2.64 20.47 -3.31
N ARG A 56 -3.05 19.19 -3.28
CA ARG A 56 -2.68 18.24 -2.22
C ARG A 56 -1.28 17.64 -2.37
N ILE A 57 -0.72 17.58 -3.58
CA ILE A 57 0.58 16.93 -3.84
C ILE A 57 1.78 17.90 -3.89
N ASP A 58 1.56 19.17 -3.52
CA ASP A 58 2.57 20.24 -3.36
C ASP A 58 3.69 20.24 -4.43
N LEU A 59 3.30 20.39 -5.69
CA LEU A 59 4.23 20.32 -6.82
C LEU A 59 5.10 21.57 -6.95
N ALA A 60 6.39 21.36 -7.22
CA ALA A 60 7.27 22.42 -7.69
C ALA A 60 6.77 22.96 -9.05
N PRO A 61 7.13 24.20 -9.44
CA PRO A 61 6.65 24.82 -10.69
C PRO A 61 6.91 24.00 -11.96
N ARG A 62 7.97 23.17 -11.97
CA ARG A 62 8.26 22.26 -13.09
C ARG A 62 7.44 20.97 -13.01
N GLY A 63 7.22 20.42 -11.82
CA GLY A 63 6.26 19.34 -11.55
C GLY A 63 4.86 19.68 -12.02
N HIS A 64 4.33 20.80 -11.55
CA HIS A 64 2.99 21.26 -11.93
C HIS A 64 2.83 21.42 -13.45
N ARG A 65 3.84 21.98 -14.12
CA ARG A 65 3.80 22.14 -15.58
C ARG A 65 3.79 20.80 -16.30
N VAL A 66 4.63 19.85 -15.87
CA VAL A 66 4.68 18.53 -16.49
C VAL A 66 3.40 17.76 -16.21
N PHE A 67 2.92 17.77 -14.97
CA PHE A 67 1.66 17.13 -14.60
C PHE A 67 0.52 17.65 -15.48
N TRP A 68 0.31 18.96 -15.60
CA TRP A 68 -0.77 19.46 -16.47
C TRP A 68 -0.51 19.23 -17.97
N ALA A 69 0.76 19.17 -18.40
CA ALA A 69 1.09 18.83 -19.78
C ALA A 69 0.73 17.40 -20.15
N THR A 70 0.63 16.48 -19.18
CA THR A 70 0.15 15.11 -19.41
C THR A 70 -1.38 15.02 -19.45
N ARG A 71 -2.12 16.11 -19.23
CA ARG A 71 -3.59 16.12 -19.23
C ARG A 71 -4.18 15.02 -18.33
N PRO A 72 -3.86 15.03 -17.03
CA PRO A 72 -4.23 13.98 -16.11
C PRO A 72 -5.74 13.80 -16.08
N THR A 73 -6.19 12.55 -16.04
CA THR A 73 -7.59 12.20 -15.77
C THR A 73 -7.70 11.48 -14.44
N LEU A 74 -8.85 11.64 -13.78
CA LEU A 74 -9.22 10.92 -12.57
C LEU A 74 -10.55 10.24 -12.84
N ASP A 75 -10.47 8.96 -13.19
CA ASP A 75 -11.57 8.23 -13.83
C ASP A 75 -11.99 7.02 -12.98
N ALA A 76 -13.24 6.61 -13.13
CA ALA A 76 -13.72 5.36 -12.56
C ALA A 76 -13.27 4.13 -13.37
N SER A 77 -13.47 2.95 -12.79
CA SER A 77 -12.94 1.66 -13.24
C SER A 77 -12.96 1.44 -14.75
N GLN A 78 -14.12 1.52 -15.40
CA GLN A 78 -14.24 1.19 -16.82
C GLN A 78 -13.40 2.10 -17.73
N THR A 79 -13.49 3.42 -17.55
CA THR A 79 -12.76 4.39 -18.37
C THR A 79 -11.27 4.31 -18.09
N PHE A 80 -10.88 4.17 -16.82
CA PHE A 80 -9.49 3.97 -16.43
C PHE A 80 -8.88 2.72 -17.07
N ASN A 81 -9.57 1.57 -16.98
CA ASN A 81 -9.09 0.31 -17.54
C ASN A 81 -8.92 0.38 -19.07
N GLU A 82 -9.83 1.05 -19.77
CA GLU A 82 -9.72 1.25 -21.22
C GLU A 82 -8.50 2.11 -21.59
N GLN A 83 -8.21 3.15 -20.83
CA GLN A 83 -7.06 4.04 -21.04
C GLN A 83 -5.73 3.34 -20.72
N CYS A 84 -5.68 2.51 -19.68
CA CYS A 84 -4.49 1.79 -19.24
C CYS A 84 -4.33 0.37 -19.82
N ALA A 85 -5.21 -0.05 -20.74
CA ALA A 85 -5.24 -1.40 -21.31
C ALA A 85 -3.97 -1.83 -22.08
N GLN A 86 -3.15 -0.87 -22.51
CA GLN A 86 -1.95 -1.14 -23.34
C GLN A 86 -0.64 -1.18 -22.55
N VAL A 87 -0.70 -1.04 -21.23
CA VAL A 87 0.47 -1.07 -20.36
C VAL A 87 0.68 -2.51 -19.88
N ASP A 88 1.88 -3.06 -20.09
CA ASP A 88 2.27 -4.36 -19.54
C ASP A 88 2.47 -4.17 -18.03
N HIS A 89 1.41 -4.41 -17.27
CA HIS A 89 1.41 -4.35 -15.81
C HIS A 89 2.07 -5.61 -15.28
N ILE A 90 3.39 -5.57 -15.05
CA ILE A 90 4.12 -6.65 -14.36
C ILE A 90 3.86 -6.58 -12.84
N GLU A 91 3.08 -5.60 -12.38
CA GLU A 91 2.60 -5.57 -11.00
C GLU A 91 1.67 -6.76 -10.77
N GLU A 92 2.02 -7.66 -9.84
CA GLU A 92 1.07 -8.64 -9.30
C GLU A 92 -0.04 -7.95 -8.45
N GLY A 93 -0.08 -6.61 -8.44
CA GLY A 93 -1.00 -5.75 -7.70
C GLY A 93 -1.96 -4.95 -8.61
N HIS A 94 -2.87 -4.22 -7.98
CA HIS A 94 -3.86 -3.40 -8.67
C HIS A 94 -3.22 -2.13 -9.24
N VAL A 95 -3.44 -1.89 -10.54
CA VAL A 95 -2.95 -0.70 -11.22
C VAL A 95 -3.84 0.47 -10.83
N LEU A 96 -3.28 1.44 -10.12
CA LEU A 96 -4.03 2.63 -9.67
C LEU A 96 -3.78 3.84 -10.57
N GLY A 97 -2.76 3.78 -11.41
CA GLY A 97 -2.37 4.84 -12.33
C GLY A 97 -1.61 4.28 -13.53
N CYS A 98 -1.56 5.05 -14.61
CA CYS A 98 -0.62 4.76 -15.67
C CYS A 98 -0.19 6.02 -16.43
N TYR A 99 1.10 6.07 -16.78
CA TYR A 99 1.66 7.03 -17.72
C TYR A 99 1.86 6.41 -19.11
N VAL A 100 0.92 6.68 -20.02
CA VAL A 100 0.90 6.09 -21.37
C VAL A 100 0.61 7.16 -22.43
N GLY A 101 1.26 7.06 -23.59
CA GLY A 101 1.03 8.02 -24.69
C GLY A 101 1.38 9.48 -24.35
N GLY A 102 2.13 9.72 -23.27
CA GLY A 102 2.40 11.06 -22.76
C GLY A 102 1.31 11.62 -21.85
N GLN A 103 0.33 10.80 -21.46
CA GLN A 103 -0.78 11.16 -20.59
C GLN A 103 -0.73 10.39 -19.27
N ILE A 104 -1.28 10.99 -18.21
CA ILE A 104 -1.44 10.33 -16.91
C ILE A 104 -2.93 10.01 -16.75
N HIS A 105 -3.23 8.79 -16.36
CA HIS A 105 -4.57 8.34 -16.02
C HIS A 105 -4.55 7.79 -14.60
N LEU A 106 -5.48 8.23 -13.76
CA LEU A 106 -5.55 7.84 -12.35
C LEU A 106 -6.90 7.20 -12.07
N PHE A 107 -6.89 6.14 -11.28
CA PHE A 107 -8.09 5.47 -10.82
C PHE A 107 -8.67 6.21 -9.62
N TYR A 108 -9.95 6.58 -9.71
CA TYR A 108 -10.65 7.30 -8.66
C TYR A 108 -11.11 6.36 -7.54
N ILE A 109 -10.55 6.57 -6.35
CA ILE A 109 -10.85 5.83 -5.12
C ILE A 109 -11.63 6.74 -4.17
N THR A 110 -12.75 6.26 -3.65
CA THR A 110 -13.66 7.06 -2.81
C THR A 110 -13.59 6.72 -1.32
N ASP A 111 -12.91 5.63 -0.96
CA ASP A 111 -12.82 5.17 0.42
C ASP A 111 -11.86 6.05 1.23
N GLU A 112 -12.40 6.79 2.20
CA GLU A 112 -11.62 7.69 3.06
C GLU A 112 -10.55 6.97 3.88
N ARG A 113 -10.67 5.65 4.11
CA ARG A 113 -9.65 4.84 4.79
C ARG A 113 -8.38 4.71 3.94
N LEU A 114 -8.49 4.94 2.64
CA LEU A 114 -7.39 4.87 1.66
C LEU A 114 -6.95 6.26 1.21
N ASN A 115 -7.33 7.32 1.94
CA ASN A 115 -6.88 8.69 1.67
C ASN A 115 -5.36 8.77 1.56
N GLY A 116 -4.87 9.48 0.54
CA GLY A 116 -3.44 9.58 0.24
C GLY A 116 -3.01 8.69 -0.92
N ILE A 117 -3.77 7.64 -1.24
CA ILE A 117 -3.36 6.71 -2.29
C ILE A 117 -3.37 7.35 -3.69
N ILE A 118 -4.38 8.18 -3.98
CA ILE A 118 -4.46 8.90 -5.27
C ILE A 118 -3.32 9.91 -5.38
N GLU A 119 -2.99 10.60 -4.28
CA GLU A 119 -1.86 11.53 -4.22
C GLU A 119 -0.53 10.85 -4.51
N VAL A 120 -0.28 9.70 -3.85
CA VAL A 120 0.91 8.87 -4.04
C VAL A 120 1.00 8.39 -5.49
N THR A 121 -0.09 7.83 -6.03
CA THR A 121 -0.14 7.37 -7.42
C THR A 121 0.07 8.51 -8.41
N ALA A 122 -0.56 9.68 -8.20
CA ALA A 122 -0.40 10.83 -9.08
C ALA A 122 1.06 11.30 -9.18
N VAL A 123 1.77 11.31 -8.04
CA VAL A 123 3.19 11.64 -8.02
C VAL A 123 4.03 10.51 -8.64
N HIS A 124 3.69 9.25 -8.39
CA HIS A 124 4.35 8.10 -9.03
C HIS A 124 4.31 8.22 -10.56
N GLU A 125 3.14 8.49 -11.13
CA GLU A 125 2.98 8.68 -12.58
C GLU A 125 3.66 9.96 -13.10
N LEU A 126 3.67 11.04 -12.29
CA LEU A 126 4.42 12.26 -12.61
C LEU A 126 5.93 11.97 -12.70
N LEU A 127 6.46 11.09 -11.84
CA LEU A 127 7.87 10.74 -11.84
C LEU A 127 8.24 9.94 -13.10
N HIS A 128 7.39 9.02 -13.57
CA HIS A 128 7.55 8.40 -14.89
C HIS A 128 7.52 9.43 -16.02
N ALA A 129 6.58 10.38 -15.97
CA ALA A 129 6.50 11.46 -16.93
C ALA A 129 7.78 12.33 -16.93
N GLY A 130 8.36 12.56 -15.75
CA GLY A 130 9.64 13.24 -15.56
C GLY A 130 10.82 12.45 -16.11
N PHE A 131 10.89 11.15 -15.82
CA PHE A 131 11.93 10.24 -16.29
C PHE A 131 11.95 10.13 -17.82
N ALA A 132 10.77 10.05 -18.45
CA ALA A 132 10.63 10.03 -19.90
C ALA A 132 11.17 11.30 -20.57
N ARG A 133 11.14 12.44 -19.86
CA ARG A 133 11.61 13.76 -20.33
C ARG A 133 13.12 13.97 -20.17
N LEU A 134 13.82 13.09 -19.47
CA LEU A 134 15.28 13.18 -19.33
C LEU A 134 15.98 12.99 -20.69
N GLY A 135 17.07 13.73 -20.89
CA GLY A 135 17.98 13.49 -22.01
C GLY A 135 18.71 12.15 -21.85
N ASP A 136 19.19 11.56 -22.95
CA ASP A 136 19.75 10.21 -22.95
C ASP A 136 20.92 10.04 -21.97
N GLU A 137 21.84 11.01 -21.92
CA GLU A 137 22.99 10.99 -21.01
C GLU A 137 22.57 11.11 -19.53
N GLN A 138 21.65 12.02 -19.24
CA GLN A 138 21.10 12.21 -17.89
C GLN A 138 20.36 10.96 -17.42
N ARG A 139 19.53 10.39 -18.27
CA ARG A 139 18.80 9.15 -18.01
C ARG A 139 19.75 7.97 -17.79
N ALA A 140 20.77 7.79 -18.64
CA ALA A 140 21.75 6.72 -18.46
C ALA A 140 22.51 6.85 -17.13
N THR A 141 22.87 8.08 -16.76
CA THR A 141 23.53 8.36 -15.47
C THR A 141 22.61 8.05 -14.29
N LEU A 142 21.35 8.50 -14.35
CA LEU A 142 20.36 8.25 -13.31
C LEU A 142 20.09 6.74 -13.14
N VAL A 143 19.88 6.02 -14.24
CA VAL A 143 19.68 4.56 -14.25
C VAL A 143 20.84 3.84 -13.55
N ALA A 144 22.08 4.20 -13.87
CA ALA A 144 23.25 3.56 -13.26
C ALA A 144 23.26 3.79 -11.73
N ARG A 145 23.05 5.04 -11.29
CA ARG A 145 23.06 5.40 -9.86
C ARG A 145 21.90 4.78 -9.08
N LEU A 146 20.72 4.68 -9.68
CA LEU A 146 19.56 4.05 -9.04
C LEU A 146 19.75 2.54 -8.86
N ASN A 147 20.30 1.85 -9.85
CA ASN A 147 20.60 0.42 -9.71
C ASN A 147 21.68 0.16 -8.65
N GLU A 148 22.71 1.02 -8.57
CA GLU A 148 23.72 0.94 -7.52
C GLU A 148 23.11 1.19 -6.13
N LEU A 149 22.29 2.24 -6.00
CA LEU A 149 21.59 2.54 -4.76
C LEU A 149 20.67 1.40 -4.32
N TYR A 150 19.93 0.77 -5.24
CA TYR A 150 19.08 -0.36 -4.91
C TYR A 150 19.86 -1.55 -4.37
N ALA A 151 21.01 -1.87 -4.97
CA ALA A 151 21.86 -2.96 -4.48
C ALA A 151 22.33 -2.72 -3.03
N GLU A 152 22.55 -1.46 -2.64
CA GLU A 152 22.88 -1.10 -1.25
C GLU A 152 21.65 -1.17 -0.33
N LEU A 153 20.51 -0.62 -0.77
CA LEU A 153 19.31 -0.52 0.06
C LEU A 153 18.63 -1.87 0.27
N SER A 154 18.55 -2.73 -0.76
CA SER A 154 17.86 -4.03 -0.66
C SER A 154 18.50 -4.97 0.36
N GLU A 155 19.81 -4.85 0.61
CA GLU A 155 20.48 -5.63 1.65
C GLU A 155 20.08 -5.21 3.08
N ALA A 156 19.73 -3.93 3.25
CA ALA A 156 19.38 -3.34 4.54
C ALA A 156 17.87 -3.28 4.79
N ASP A 157 17.06 -3.29 3.73
CA ASP A 157 15.61 -3.13 3.75
C ASP A 157 14.90 -4.27 2.98
N PRO A 158 14.51 -5.35 3.69
CA PRO A 158 13.75 -6.45 3.09
C PRO A 158 12.38 -6.03 2.55
N VAL A 159 11.79 -4.96 3.09
CA VAL A 159 10.47 -4.47 2.62
C VAL A 159 10.62 -3.85 1.23
N LEU A 160 11.68 -3.08 1.00
CA LEU A 160 11.99 -2.57 -0.33
C LEU A 160 12.35 -3.70 -1.31
N GLU A 161 13.10 -4.71 -0.87
CA GLU A 161 13.43 -5.88 -1.71
C GLU A 161 12.16 -6.62 -2.15
N GLU A 162 11.23 -6.89 -1.23
CA GLU A 162 9.93 -7.51 -1.51
C GLU A 162 9.10 -6.62 -2.44
N ARG A 163 9.00 -5.32 -2.14
CA ARG A 163 8.25 -4.34 -2.96
C ARG A 163 8.72 -4.29 -4.40
N MET A 164 10.02 -4.42 -4.64
CA MET A 164 10.62 -4.38 -5.97
C MET A 164 10.71 -5.74 -6.67
N GLN A 165 10.30 -6.83 -6.01
CA GLN A 165 10.45 -8.19 -6.52
C GLN A 165 9.72 -8.42 -7.85
N VAL A 166 8.51 -7.86 -8.00
CA VAL A 166 7.68 -7.99 -9.21
C VAL A 166 8.38 -7.43 -10.46
N TYR A 167 9.25 -6.44 -10.30
CA TYR A 167 9.95 -5.80 -11.41
C TYR A 167 11.28 -6.47 -11.78
N GLN A 168 11.73 -7.51 -11.06
CA GLN A 168 13.05 -8.12 -11.30
C GLN A 168 13.22 -8.71 -12.71
N GLY A 169 12.12 -9.01 -13.41
CA GLY A 169 12.14 -9.46 -14.81
C GLY A 169 12.37 -8.36 -15.84
N LEU A 170 12.33 -7.08 -15.44
CA LEU A 170 12.46 -5.94 -16.34
C LEU A 170 13.91 -5.71 -16.81
N SER A 171 14.05 -4.96 -17.91
CA SER A 171 15.35 -4.39 -18.29
C SER A 171 15.87 -3.44 -17.20
N LYS A 172 17.18 -3.26 -17.07
CA LYS A 172 17.78 -2.34 -16.08
C LYS A 172 17.23 -0.91 -16.12
N THR A 173 16.89 -0.43 -17.31
CA THR A 173 16.31 0.92 -17.49
C THR A 173 14.86 0.96 -17.03
N ALA A 174 14.07 -0.06 -17.36
CA ALA A 174 12.68 -0.14 -16.93
C ALA A 174 12.60 -0.36 -15.41
N PHE A 175 13.40 -1.28 -14.85
CA PHE A 175 13.52 -1.45 -13.40
C PHE A 175 13.91 -0.14 -12.69
N ALA A 176 14.89 0.61 -13.23
CA ALA A 176 15.28 1.89 -12.64
C ALA A 176 14.20 2.97 -12.78
N ASN A 177 13.35 2.92 -13.79
CA ASN A 177 12.20 3.82 -13.93
C ASN A 177 11.16 3.55 -12.83
N GLU A 178 10.83 2.28 -12.59
CA GLU A 178 9.93 1.89 -11.49
C GLU A 178 10.52 2.25 -10.12
N LEU A 179 11.79 1.88 -9.91
CA LEU A 179 12.53 2.24 -8.70
C LEU A 179 12.57 3.77 -8.49
N HIS A 180 12.72 4.55 -9.56
CA HIS A 180 12.71 6.01 -9.47
C HIS A 180 11.36 6.53 -8.95
N SER A 181 10.24 5.96 -9.38
CA SER A 181 8.94 6.37 -8.86
C SER A 181 8.72 5.86 -7.43
N VAL A 182 9.03 4.59 -7.14
CA VAL A 182 8.91 3.98 -5.79
C VAL A 182 9.74 4.72 -4.75
N LEU A 183 11.03 4.97 -5.01
CA LEU A 183 11.86 5.72 -4.05
C LEU A 183 11.33 7.13 -3.82
N GLY A 184 10.75 7.75 -4.85
CA GLY A 184 10.20 9.10 -4.78
C GLY A 184 8.97 9.21 -3.87
N THR A 185 8.16 8.16 -3.81
CA THR A 185 6.85 8.18 -3.14
C THR A 185 6.75 7.32 -1.89
N GLU A 186 7.58 6.28 -1.75
CA GLU A 186 7.40 5.24 -0.71
C GLU A 186 8.55 5.18 0.31
N VAL A 187 9.73 5.73 -0.02
CA VAL A 187 10.93 5.63 0.84
C VAL A 187 11.25 6.98 1.50
N ARG A 188 11.24 7.01 2.83
CA ARG A 188 11.41 8.25 3.60
C ARG A 188 12.81 8.84 3.52
N GLU A 189 13.83 8.04 3.79
CA GLU A 189 15.21 8.52 3.86
C GLU A 189 15.96 8.21 2.57
N LEU A 190 16.41 9.24 1.85
CA LEU A 190 17.16 9.09 0.60
C LEU A 190 18.49 9.85 0.65
N PRO A 191 19.48 9.43 -0.15
CA PRO A 191 20.71 10.20 -0.28
C PRO A 191 20.44 11.57 -0.89
N LEU A 192 21.17 12.60 -0.42
CA LEU A 192 20.96 14.01 -0.80
C LEU A 192 20.82 14.25 -2.31
N TRP A 193 21.62 13.58 -3.13
CA TRP A 193 21.58 13.76 -4.58
C TRP A 193 20.23 13.38 -5.20
N LEU A 194 19.51 12.44 -4.59
CA LEU A 194 18.23 11.95 -5.07
C LEU A 194 17.10 12.84 -4.55
N GLU A 195 17.22 13.38 -3.34
CA GLU A 195 16.36 14.46 -2.84
C GLU A 195 16.43 15.71 -3.74
N GLU A 196 17.65 16.13 -4.10
CA GLU A 196 17.86 17.25 -5.03
C GLU A 196 17.23 16.97 -6.41
N HIS A 197 17.23 15.71 -6.85
CA HIS A 197 16.56 15.31 -8.09
C HIS A 197 15.03 15.43 -7.96
N TYR A 198 14.43 14.95 -6.87
CA TYR A 198 12.98 15.04 -6.66
C TYR A 198 12.48 16.46 -6.40
N ALA A 199 13.30 17.34 -5.82
CA ALA A 199 13.00 18.77 -5.67
C ALA A 199 12.75 19.51 -7.00
N THR A 200 13.06 18.87 -8.12
CA THR A 200 12.69 19.36 -9.47
C THR A 200 11.18 19.26 -9.73
N TRP A 201 10.48 18.34 -9.04
CA TRP A 201 9.09 17.99 -9.27
C TRP A 201 8.18 18.31 -8.08
N LEU A 202 8.71 18.20 -6.86
CA LEU A 202 7.96 18.37 -5.60
C LEU A 202 8.59 19.51 -4.77
N GLU A 203 7.76 20.33 -4.12
CA GLU A 203 8.23 21.28 -3.10
C GLU A 203 8.56 20.55 -1.79
N ASP A 204 7.67 19.63 -1.38
CA ASP A 204 7.85 18.76 -0.22
C ASP A 204 7.56 17.29 -0.58
N ARG A 205 8.63 16.49 -0.74
CA ARG A 205 8.50 15.05 -1.00
C ARG A 205 8.00 14.29 0.24
N THR A 206 8.30 14.77 1.45
CA THR A 206 7.95 14.07 2.68
C THR A 206 6.45 14.00 2.90
N LEU A 207 5.70 14.99 2.41
CA LEU A 207 4.24 14.95 2.35
C LEU A 207 3.70 13.72 1.59
N ILE A 208 4.34 13.36 0.47
CA ILE A 208 3.92 12.21 -0.34
C ILE A 208 4.23 10.90 0.38
N VAL A 209 5.38 10.82 1.04
CA VAL A 209 5.74 9.66 1.85
C VAL A 209 4.82 9.55 3.08
N ASP A 210 4.39 10.65 3.67
CA ASP A 210 3.40 10.65 4.76
C ASP A 210 2.06 10.07 4.28
N TYR A 211 1.59 10.46 3.09
CA TYR A 211 0.39 9.84 2.50
C TYR A 211 0.57 8.33 2.30
N PHE A 212 1.75 7.89 1.82
CA PHE A 212 2.05 6.47 1.66
C PHE A 212 2.02 5.71 2.99
N ASP A 213 2.70 6.24 4.01
CA ASP A 213 2.75 5.63 5.34
C ASP A 213 1.36 5.57 5.98
N ASP A 214 0.53 6.60 5.80
CA ASP A 214 -0.82 6.67 6.35
C ASP A 214 -1.71 5.55 5.80
N TYR A 215 -1.88 5.44 4.48
CA TYR A 215 -2.76 4.40 3.94
C TYR A 215 -2.16 2.99 4.10
N ARG A 216 -0.83 2.85 4.02
CA ARG A 216 -0.16 1.56 4.24
C ARG A 216 -0.37 1.06 5.68
N SER A 217 -0.36 1.97 6.65
CA SER A 217 -0.56 1.62 8.07
C SER A 217 -1.90 0.91 8.31
N VAL A 218 -2.93 1.20 7.51
CA VAL A 218 -4.23 0.52 7.57
C VAL A 218 -4.08 -0.97 7.29
N PHE A 219 -3.38 -1.33 6.21
CA PHE A 219 -3.15 -2.74 5.85
C PHE A 219 -2.20 -3.43 6.82
N ASP A 220 -1.15 -2.73 7.27
CA ASP A 220 -0.23 -3.25 8.29
C ASP A 220 -0.95 -3.53 9.61
N ASP A 221 -1.86 -2.65 10.03
CA ASP A 221 -2.67 -2.82 11.24
C ASP A 221 -3.63 -4.00 11.13
N LEU A 222 -4.27 -4.20 9.98
CA LEU A 222 -5.12 -5.35 9.73
C LEU A 222 -4.31 -6.65 9.77
N LYS A 223 -3.14 -6.69 9.13
CA LYS A 223 -2.24 -7.84 9.15
C LYS A 223 -1.77 -8.16 10.56
N ARG A 224 -1.30 -7.17 11.32
CA ARG A 224 -0.84 -7.35 12.71
C ARG A 224 -1.95 -7.87 13.62
N GLN A 225 -3.16 -7.34 13.49
CA GLN A 225 -4.32 -7.81 14.27
C GLN A 225 -4.71 -9.24 13.90
N ALA A 226 -4.72 -9.58 12.60
CA ALA A 226 -5.01 -10.93 12.14
C ALA A 226 -3.97 -11.93 12.66
N ASP A 227 -2.68 -11.61 12.57
CA ASP A 227 -1.58 -12.45 13.06
C ASP A 227 -1.68 -12.65 14.59
N ALA A 228 -2.02 -11.60 15.35
CA ALA A 228 -2.22 -11.69 16.79
C ALA A 228 -3.39 -12.62 17.14
N LEU A 229 -4.55 -12.48 16.48
CA LEU A 229 -5.71 -13.33 16.69
C LEU A 229 -5.44 -14.79 16.30
N GLN A 230 -4.73 -15.03 15.20
CA GLN A 230 -4.34 -16.39 14.78
C GLN A 230 -3.45 -17.07 15.82
N ASN A 231 -2.46 -16.34 16.37
CA ASN A 231 -1.60 -16.85 17.42
C ASN A 231 -2.37 -17.14 18.71
N GLU A 232 -3.31 -16.26 19.09
CA GLU A 232 -4.15 -16.46 20.28
C GLU A 232 -5.09 -17.66 20.11
N LEU A 233 -5.74 -17.80 18.95
CA LEU A 233 -6.58 -18.96 18.61
C LEU A 233 -5.79 -20.27 18.67
N ALA A 234 -4.57 -20.30 18.11
CA ALA A 234 -3.73 -21.49 18.14
C ALA A 234 -3.34 -21.88 19.57
N ALA A 235 -2.95 -20.91 20.39
CA ALA A 235 -2.60 -21.13 21.79
C ALA A 235 -3.81 -21.60 22.62
N LEU A 236 -4.95 -20.92 22.48
CA LEU A 236 -6.19 -21.24 23.21
C LEU A 236 -6.72 -22.63 22.84
N ARG A 237 -6.66 -22.99 21.56
CA ARG A 237 -7.03 -24.32 21.10
C ARG A 237 -6.17 -25.40 21.75
N ALA A 238 -4.85 -25.23 21.76
CA ALA A 238 -3.94 -26.20 22.36
C ALA A 238 -4.20 -26.37 23.87
N ASP A 239 -4.45 -25.26 24.59
CA ASP A 239 -4.79 -25.27 26.02
C ASP A 239 -6.12 -26.00 26.28
N VAL A 240 -7.17 -25.65 25.54
CA VAL A 240 -8.49 -26.29 25.67
C VAL A 240 -8.43 -27.78 25.34
N GLU A 241 -7.73 -28.19 24.28
CA GLU A 241 -7.55 -29.60 23.94
C GLU A 241 -6.84 -30.38 25.07
N GLN A 242 -5.76 -29.80 25.63
CA GLN A 242 -5.03 -30.41 26.74
C GLN A 242 -5.90 -30.54 28.00
N ARG A 243 -6.58 -29.45 28.39
CA ARG A 243 -7.40 -29.42 29.62
C ARG A 243 -8.66 -30.26 29.49
N THR A 244 -9.25 -30.36 28.30
CA THR A 244 -10.36 -31.26 28.03
C THR A 244 -9.95 -32.71 28.24
N ALA A 245 -8.79 -33.14 27.70
CA ALA A 245 -8.29 -34.49 27.92
C ALA A 245 -8.00 -34.79 29.40
N ALA A 246 -7.44 -33.83 30.13
CA ALA A 246 -7.21 -33.96 31.57
C ALA A 246 -8.53 -34.05 32.35
N TYR A 247 -9.50 -33.19 32.03
CA TYR A 247 -10.83 -33.19 32.63
C TYR A 247 -11.56 -34.52 32.39
N GLU A 248 -11.52 -35.07 31.18
CA GLU A 248 -12.11 -36.37 30.85
C GLU A 248 -11.51 -37.51 31.69
N ALA A 249 -10.18 -37.54 31.81
CA ALA A 249 -9.49 -38.51 32.65
C ALA A 249 -9.85 -38.35 34.15
N ASP A 250 -9.98 -37.12 34.62
CA ASP A 250 -10.36 -36.82 36.01
C ASP A 250 -11.81 -37.21 36.30
N VAL A 251 -12.72 -37.01 35.35
CA VAL A 251 -14.11 -37.47 35.43
C VAL A 251 -14.20 -39.00 35.46
N GLU A 252 -13.44 -39.69 34.60
CA GLU A 252 -13.41 -41.16 34.60
C GLU A 252 -12.89 -41.71 35.93
N ARG A 253 -11.78 -41.16 36.43
CA ARG A 253 -11.21 -41.51 37.73
C ARG A 253 -12.19 -41.24 38.87
N TYR A 254 -12.81 -40.06 38.91
CA TYR A 254 -13.82 -39.70 39.90
C TYR A 254 -14.98 -40.71 39.89
N ASN A 255 -15.50 -41.05 38.71
CA ASN A 255 -16.64 -41.99 38.59
C ASN A 255 -16.27 -43.39 39.08
N SER A 256 -15.07 -43.87 38.75
CA SER A 256 -14.57 -45.18 39.20
C SER A 256 -14.43 -45.25 40.73
N GLU A 257 -13.81 -44.23 41.33
CA GLU A 257 -13.60 -44.13 42.77
C GLU A 257 -14.92 -43.94 43.54
N TRP A 258 -15.85 -43.14 42.99
CA TRP A 258 -17.18 -42.98 43.56
C TRP A 258 -17.96 -44.29 43.56
N ALA A 259 -17.89 -45.06 42.47
CA ALA A 259 -18.51 -46.38 42.40
C ALA A 259 -17.92 -47.35 43.44
N ASP A 260 -16.60 -47.33 43.67
CA ASP A 260 -15.98 -48.12 44.72
C ASP A 260 -16.44 -47.70 46.13
N PHE A 261 -16.46 -46.40 46.40
CA PHE A 261 -16.97 -45.85 47.66
C PHE A 261 -18.41 -46.31 47.94
N LEU A 262 -19.29 -46.27 46.93
CA LEU A 262 -20.67 -46.75 47.05
C LEU A 262 -20.71 -48.26 47.35
N ARG A 263 -19.93 -49.09 46.65
CA ARG A 263 -19.86 -50.53 46.90
C ARG A 263 -19.43 -50.85 48.33
N ARG A 264 -18.37 -50.19 48.82
CA ARG A 264 -17.85 -50.37 50.18
C ARG A 264 -18.87 -49.97 51.24
N ASN A 265 -19.62 -48.90 50.97
CA ASN A 265 -20.72 -48.46 51.82
C ASN A 265 -21.87 -49.48 51.85
N GLU A 266 -22.27 -50.03 50.69
CA GLU A 266 -23.28 -51.08 50.60
C GLU A 266 -22.86 -52.38 51.30
N ALA A 267 -21.57 -52.68 51.32
CA ALA A 267 -20.97 -53.80 52.06
C ALA A 267 -20.82 -53.54 53.57
N PHE A 268 -21.32 -52.40 54.08
CA PHE A 268 -21.24 -51.98 55.48
C PHE A 268 -19.81 -51.79 56.03
N GLU A 269 -18.80 -51.63 55.16
CA GLU A 269 -17.39 -51.54 55.57
C GLU A 269 -17.09 -50.35 56.50
N PHE A 270 -17.86 -49.27 56.40
CA PHE A 270 -17.69 -48.08 57.24
C PHE A 270 -18.41 -48.15 58.59
N SER A 271 -19.16 -49.22 58.88
CA SER A 271 -19.99 -49.31 60.10
C SER A 271 -19.20 -49.23 61.40
N GLY A 272 -17.93 -49.66 61.38
CA GLY A 272 -17.00 -49.54 62.51
C GLY A 272 -16.24 -48.22 62.58
N ASN A 273 -16.34 -47.37 61.55
CA ASN A 273 -15.62 -46.10 61.45
C ASN A 273 -16.42 -45.03 60.66
N PRO A 274 -17.52 -44.47 61.24
CA PRO A 274 -18.35 -43.48 60.55
C PRO A 274 -17.60 -42.19 60.15
N ASP A 275 -16.57 -41.80 60.91
CA ASP A 275 -15.79 -40.60 60.63
C ASP A 275 -15.03 -40.71 59.29
N GLU A 276 -14.55 -41.92 58.95
CA GLU A 276 -13.92 -42.17 57.66
C GLU A 276 -14.90 -42.03 56.49
N PHE A 277 -16.14 -42.50 56.66
CA PHE A 277 -17.19 -42.31 55.65
C PHE A 277 -17.44 -40.83 55.37
N TYR A 278 -17.63 -40.02 56.42
CA TYR A 278 -17.91 -38.60 56.25
C TYR A 278 -16.73 -37.86 55.61
N ARG A 279 -15.50 -38.17 56.03
CA ARG A 279 -14.30 -37.60 55.43
C ARG A 279 -14.18 -37.90 53.93
N LEU A 280 -14.41 -39.16 53.53
CA LEU A 280 -14.34 -39.54 52.11
C LEU A 280 -15.48 -38.92 51.29
N ARG A 281 -16.70 -38.88 51.84
CA ARG A 281 -17.84 -38.22 51.19
C ARG A 281 -17.56 -36.73 50.93
N ASP A 282 -17.01 -36.04 51.92
CA ASP A 282 -16.72 -34.62 51.82
C ASP A 282 -15.61 -34.36 50.78
N ASP A 283 -14.58 -35.22 50.72
CA ASP A 283 -13.57 -35.20 49.63
C ASP A 283 -14.20 -35.33 48.23
N PHE A 284 -15.15 -36.26 48.04
CA PHE A 284 -15.86 -36.37 46.76
C PHE A 284 -16.67 -35.12 46.42
N TYR A 285 -17.29 -34.46 47.40
CA TYR A 285 -18.01 -33.21 47.15
C TYR A 285 -17.09 -32.08 46.75
N ASP A 286 -15.92 -31.96 47.38
CA ASP A 286 -14.91 -30.96 47.03
C ASP A 286 -14.37 -31.21 45.62
N ARG A 287 -14.01 -32.45 45.30
CA ARG A 287 -13.53 -32.82 43.96
C ARG A 287 -14.57 -32.60 42.87
N ARG A 288 -15.84 -32.88 43.14
CA ARG A 288 -16.94 -32.58 42.21
C ARG A 288 -17.08 -31.08 41.96
N ALA A 289 -16.89 -30.25 42.99
CA ALA A 289 -16.91 -28.81 42.84
C ALA A 289 -15.75 -28.32 41.94
N VAL A 290 -14.54 -28.86 42.13
CA VAL A 290 -13.38 -28.56 41.27
C VAL A 290 -13.63 -28.96 39.81
N LEU A 291 -14.15 -30.17 39.56
CA LEU A 291 -14.54 -30.59 38.20
C LEU A 291 -15.63 -29.67 37.60
N GLY A 292 -16.58 -29.23 38.42
CA GLY A 292 -17.60 -28.27 37.99
C GLY A 292 -17.01 -26.93 37.54
N GLN A 293 -16.04 -26.41 38.29
CA GLN A 293 -15.32 -25.18 37.97
C GLN A 293 -14.47 -25.32 36.71
N GLU A 294 -13.73 -26.42 36.54
CA GLU A 294 -12.93 -26.67 35.34
C GLU A 294 -13.80 -26.71 34.08
N ARG A 295 -14.96 -27.39 34.16
CA ARG A 295 -15.93 -27.42 33.07
C ARG A 295 -16.44 -26.02 32.72
N GLU A 296 -16.72 -25.17 33.71
CA GLU A 296 -17.17 -23.80 33.48
C GLU A 296 -16.08 -22.96 32.81
N GLN A 297 -14.83 -23.12 33.22
CA GLN A 297 -13.69 -22.45 32.59
C GLN A 297 -13.48 -22.92 31.14
N LEU A 298 -13.49 -24.24 30.89
CA LEU A 298 -13.42 -24.80 29.53
C LEU A 298 -14.54 -24.25 28.63
N ASN A 299 -15.78 -24.16 29.14
CA ASN A 299 -16.88 -23.58 28.37
C ASN A 299 -16.66 -22.08 28.07
N ALA A 300 -16.11 -21.32 29.02
CA ALA A 300 -15.79 -19.90 28.82
C ALA A 300 -14.67 -19.73 27.78
N ASP A 301 -13.66 -20.58 27.81
CA ASP A 301 -12.54 -20.56 26.86
C ASP A 301 -13.00 -20.96 25.44
N ILE A 302 -13.91 -21.93 25.31
CA ILE A 302 -14.54 -22.27 24.04
C ILE A 302 -15.36 -21.08 23.51
N ALA A 303 -16.11 -20.39 24.37
CA ALA A 303 -16.86 -19.20 23.97
C ALA A 303 -15.92 -18.07 23.49
N ARG A 304 -14.81 -17.84 24.20
CA ARG A 304 -13.76 -16.89 23.80
C ARG A 304 -13.15 -17.27 22.45
N TYR A 305 -12.89 -18.56 22.21
CA TYR A 305 -12.36 -19.03 20.94
C TYR A 305 -13.28 -18.67 19.77
N GLU A 306 -14.60 -18.89 19.90
CA GLU A 306 -15.55 -18.51 18.86
C GLU A 306 -15.65 -16.99 18.66
N GLU A 307 -15.49 -16.19 19.73
CA GLU A 307 -15.43 -14.74 19.63
C GLU A 307 -14.21 -14.27 18.83
N LEU A 308 -13.01 -14.76 19.18
CA LEU A 308 -11.76 -14.45 18.47
C LEU A 308 -11.81 -14.88 17.01
N ARG A 309 -12.40 -16.05 16.73
CA ARG A 309 -12.63 -16.54 15.36
C ARG A 309 -13.54 -15.58 14.58
N THR A 310 -14.60 -15.09 15.21
CA THR A 310 -15.51 -14.11 14.60
C THR A 310 -14.79 -12.80 14.29
N GLN A 311 -13.96 -12.31 15.21
CA GLN A 311 -13.15 -11.10 15.00
C GLN A 311 -12.16 -11.28 13.83
N LEU A 312 -11.49 -12.44 13.75
CA LEU A 312 -10.57 -12.74 12.64
C LEU A 312 -11.29 -12.78 11.28
N MET A 313 -12.50 -13.35 11.23
CA MET A 313 -13.33 -13.33 10.02
C MET A 313 -13.69 -11.89 9.62
N ALA A 314 -14.10 -11.05 10.56
CA ALA A 314 -14.43 -9.65 10.29
C ALA A 314 -13.22 -8.86 9.77
N LEU A 315 -12.01 -9.10 10.30
CA LEU A 315 -10.78 -8.49 9.78
C LEU A 315 -10.47 -8.96 8.35
N SER A 316 -10.67 -10.25 8.07
CA SER A 316 -10.48 -10.79 6.72
C SER A 316 -11.47 -10.19 5.71
N GLU A 317 -12.73 -9.99 6.11
CA GLU A 317 -13.75 -9.33 5.30
C GLU A 317 -13.40 -7.87 5.05
N LEU A 318 -12.97 -7.15 6.09
CA LEU A 318 -12.52 -5.76 5.98
C LEU A 318 -11.30 -5.61 5.06
N ASN A 319 -10.30 -6.49 5.19
CA ASN A 319 -9.15 -6.49 4.30
C ASN A 319 -9.58 -6.75 2.85
N HIS A 320 -10.46 -7.73 2.63
CA HIS A 320 -11.00 -8.01 1.30
C HIS A 320 -11.77 -6.82 0.71
N GLU A 321 -12.60 -6.16 1.51
CA GLU A 321 -13.35 -4.96 1.12
C GLU A 321 -12.42 -3.84 0.68
N LEU A 322 -11.37 -3.53 1.46
CA LEU A 322 -10.40 -2.49 1.11
C LEU A 322 -9.60 -2.84 -0.15
N THR A 323 -9.17 -4.10 -0.30
CA THR A 323 -8.48 -4.55 -1.51
C THR A 323 -9.39 -4.44 -2.74
N GLN A 324 -10.68 -4.72 -2.63
CA GLN A 324 -11.63 -4.52 -3.73
C GLN A 324 -11.79 -3.06 -4.14
N GLN A 325 -11.62 -2.10 -3.22
CA GLN A 325 -11.63 -0.67 -3.57
C GLN A 325 -10.41 -0.26 -4.41
N LEU A 326 -9.31 -1.02 -4.31
CA LEU A 326 -8.10 -0.81 -5.09
C LEU A 326 -8.15 -1.50 -6.44
N ASP A 327 -8.99 -2.52 -6.58
CA ASP A 327 -9.12 -3.28 -7.81
C ASP A 327 -10.03 -2.57 -8.82
N SER A 328 -9.42 -1.91 -9.80
CA SER A 328 -10.16 -1.26 -10.87
C SER A 328 -10.97 -2.24 -11.75
N GLU A 329 -10.73 -3.56 -11.71
CA GLU A 329 -11.57 -4.55 -12.41
C GLU A 329 -12.85 -4.90 -11.63
N LEU A 330 -12.80 -4.80 -10.30
CA LEU A 330 -13.90 -5.15 -9.39
C LEU A 330 -14.68 -3.94 -8.89
N ALA A 331 -14.07 -2.75 -8.92
CA ALA A 331 -14.69 -1.55 -8.43
C ALA A 331 -15.92 -1.15 -9.27
N PRO A 332 -17.05 -0.82 -8.62
CA PRO A 332 -18.28 -0.46 -9.33
C PRO A 332 -18.05 0.76 -10.24
N PRO A 333 -18.72 0.84 -11.40
CA PRO A 333 -18.65 2.04 -12.24
C PRO A 333 -19.14 3.24 -11.42
N ALA A 334 -18.56 4.43 -11.65
CA ALA A 334 -18.98 5.65 -10.95
C ALA A 334 -20.51 5.74 -10.93
N ALA A 335 -21.10 5.83 -9.73
CA ALA A 335 -22.47 6.27 -9.60
C ALA A 335 -22.53 7.64 -10.28
N SER A 336 -23.38 7.79 -11.30
CA SER A 336 -23.57 9.06 -11.97
C SER A 336 -23.82 10.13 -10.91
N LEU A 337 -23.00 11.19 -10.87
CA LEU A 337 -23.20 12.39 -10.05
C LEU A 337 -24.42 13.22 -10.52
N VAL A 338 -25.49 12.55 -10.94
CA VAL A 338 -26.72 13.15 -11.45
C VAL A 338 -27.84 12.82 -10.46
N GLU A 339 -28.28 13.88 -9.78
CA GLU A 339 -29.53 14.04 -9.02
C GLU A 339 -29.59 13.54 -7.56
N GLU A 340 -28.99 14.32 -6.66
CA GLU A 340 -29.66 14.65 -5.38
C GLU A 340 -29.96 16.16 -5.33
N VAL A 341 -30.85 16.60 -6.23
CA VAL A 341 -31.65 17.82 -6.01
C VAL A 341 -33.09 17.50 -6.43
N ALA A 342 -33.90 17.08 -5.45
CA ALA A 342 -35.35 17.17 -5.50
C ALA A 342 -35.91 17.41 -4.10
#